data_AF-A0A183VFR3-F1
#
_entry.id   AF-A0A183VFR3-F1
#
_cell.length_a   1.000
_cell.length_b   1.000
_cell.length_c   1.000
_cell.angle_alpha   90.00
_cell.angle_beta   90.00
_cell.angle_gamma   90.00
#
_symmetry.space_group_name_H-M   'P 1'
#
loop_
_entity.id
_entity.type
_entity.pdbx_description
1 polymer ?
#
loop_
_entity_poly.entity_id
_entity_poly.type
_entity_poly.pdbx_seq_one_letter_code
_entity_poly.pdbx_strand_id
1 'polypeptide(L)'
;MQAETFCLCDMGYKGPFCDTPIVCVHGAISSENVCVCEPHWDGESCDRCAIDRRLEGDECRLIVNEESLIAVENQEAAEMWPLVAVGCAALALVVFVAVSGAVVLKRFHSKPSRVGSATATDV
;
A
#
# COMPACT_ATOMS: atom_id res chain seq x y z
N MET A 1 14.41 36.03 50.45
CA MET A 1 14.69 35.20 49.26
C MET A 1 14.70 33.77 49.77
N GLN A 2 13.62 33.01 49.57
CA GLN A 2 13.57 31.62 50.04
C GLN A 2 14.39 30.79 49.06
N ALA A 3 15.43 30.13 49.55
CA ALA A 3 16.15 29.14 48.77
C ALA A 3 15.28 27.88 48.73
N GLU A 4 14.69 27.61 47.57
CA GLU A 4 14.04 26.33 47.27
C GLU A 4 15.10 25.23 47.49
N THR A 5 14.97 24.45 48.56
CA THR A 5 15.86 23.31 48.83
C THR A 5 15.30 22.13 48.04
N PHE A 6 15.91 21.81 46.90
CA PHE A 6 15.59 20.62 46.13
C PHE A 6 16.66 19.55 46.34
N CYS A 7 16.22 18.30 46.54
CA CYS A 7 17.10 17.15 46.56
C CYS A 7 17.43 16.72 45.13
N LEU A 8 18.69 16.34 44.88
CA LEU A 8 19.08 15.65 43.66
C LEU A 8 18.83 14.15 43.88
N CYS A 9 17.95 13.55 43.09
CA CYS A 9 17.57 12.14 43.28
C CYS A 9 18.53 11.18 42.59
N ASP A 10 18.71 10.01 43.22
CA ASP A 10 19.36 8.87 42.59
C ASP A 10 18.55 8.37 41.39
N MET A 11 19.23 7.63 40.50
CA MET A 11 18.59 7.05 39.32
C MET A 11 17.44 6.11 39.73
N GLY A 12 16.28 6.31 39.11
CA GLY A 12 15.04 5.60 39.38
C GLY A 12 14.16 6.23 40.44
N TYR A 13 14.50 7.39 41.02
CA TYR A 13 13.72 8.03 42.06
C TYR A 13 13.38 9.50 41.73
N LYS A 14 12.25 9.98 42.23
CA LYS A 14 11.75 11.34 42.03
C LYS A 14 11.06 11.87 43.29
N GLY A 15 10.59 13.12 43.21
CA GLY A 15 9.88 13.82 44.27
C GLY A 15 10.80 14.73 45.08
N PRO A 16 10.24 15.59 45.95
CA PRO A 16 11.00 16.56 46.73
C PRO A 16 11.99 15.89 47.70
N PHE A 17 11.72 14.65 48.10
CA PHE A 17 12.54 13.87 49.03
C PHE A 17 13.15 12.60 48.40
N CYS A 18 13.02 12.42 47.08
CA CYS A 18 13.58 11.28 46.35
C CYS A 18 13.16 9.90 46.88
N ASP A 19 11.98 9.82 47.47
CA ASP A 19 11.38 8.62 48.07
C ASP A 19 10.38 7.93 47.13
N THR A 20 10.02 8.59 46.03
CA THR A 20 9.05 8.08 45.06
C THR A 20 9.79 7.39 43.90
N PRO A 21 9.63 6.09 43.69
CA PRO A 21 10.25 5.42 42.55
C PRO A 21 9.60 5.86 41.22
N ILE A 22 10.41 5.94 40.18
CA ILE A 22 9.96 6.16 38.80
C ILE A 22 9.51 4.81 38.23
N VAL A 23 8.30 4.78 37.68
CA VAL A 23 7.73 3.59 37.05
C VAL A 23 7.45 3.90 35.58
N CYS A 24 8.03 3.08 34.70
CA CYS A 24 7.77 3.10 33.26
C CYS A 24 7.07 1.79 32.90
N VAL A 25 5.81 1.86 32.45
CA VAL A 25 4.99 0.67 32.15
C VAL A 25 5.48 -0.01 30.88
N HIS A 26 5.67 0.78 29.81
CA HIS A 26 6.15 0.32 28.50
C HIS A 26 7.38 1.12 28.08
N GLY A 27 8.49 0.92 28.79
CA GLY A 27 9.71 1.69 28.57
C GLY A 27 10.78 1.44 29.60
N ALA A 28 11.85 2.24 29.52
CA ALA A 28 12.98 2.17 30.43
C ALA A 28 13.37 3.55 30.94
N ILE A 29 14.03 3.60 32.10
CA ILE A 29 14.54 4.84 32.70
C ILE A 29 15.82 5.24 31.96
N SER A 30 15.89 6.49 31.52
CA SER A 30 17.06 7.06 30.85
C SER A 30 18.13 7.52 31.84
N SER A 31 19.30 7.89 31.30
CA SER A 31 20.36 8.54 32.08
C SER A 31 19.95 9.88 32.69
N GLU A 32 18.92 10.53 32.15
CA GLU A 32 18.36 11.78 32.66
C GLU A 32 17.27 11.56 33.71
N ASN A 33 17.10 10.30 34.16
CA ASN A 33 16.16 9.93 35.20
C ASN A 33 14.69 10.21 34.82
N VAL A 34 14.34 9.94 33.56
CA VAL A 34 12.98 10.04 33.02
C VAL A 34 12.64 8.77 32.23
N CYS A 35 11.35 8.46 32.07
CA CYS A 35 10.95 7.32 31.24
C CYS A 35 11.14 7.63 29.75
N VAL A 36 11.78 6.70 29.05
CA VAL A 36 11.84 6.64 27.59
C VAL A 36 10.91 5.52 27.16
N CYS A 37 9.86 5.89 26.44
CA CYS A 37 8.81 4.96 26.04
C CYS A 37 9.22 4.12 24.84
N GLU A 38 8.76 2.87 24.84
CA GLU A 38 8.79 2.01 23.68
C GLU A 38 7.97 2.62 22.53
N PRO A 39 8.22 2.19 21.27
CA PRO A 39 7.40 2.62 20.16
C PRO A 39 5.91 2.43 20.48
N HIS A 40 5.09 3.41 20.09
CA HIS A 40 3.63 3.37 20.20
C HIS A 40 3.06 3.73 21.57
N TRP A 41 3.93 3.94 22.56
CA TRP A 41 3.59 4.39 23.91
C TRP A 41 4.09 5.81 24.16
N ASP A 42 3.44 6.51 25.08
CA ASP A 42 3.72 7.89 25.44
C ASP A 42 3.25 8.18 26.89
N GLY A 43 3.63 9.35 27.40
CA GLY A 43 3.37 9.81 28.77
C GLY A 43 4.56 9.67 29.70
N GLU A 44 4.50 10.34 30.85
CA GLU A 44 5.59 10.37 31.84
C GLU A 44 5.97 8.97 32.35
N SER A 45 4.99 8.05 32.37
CA SER A 45 5.16 6.65 32.77
C SER A 45 4.95 5.66 31.63
N CYS A 46 4.86 6.11 30.37
CA CYS A 46 4.63 5.25 29.20
C CYS A 46 3.37 4.36 29.33
N ASP A 47 2.33 4.91 29.95
CA ASP A 47 1.07 4.25 30.29
C ASP A 47 -0.05 4.56 29.29
N ARG A 48 0.22 5.41 28.29
CA ARG A 48 -0.74 5.86 27.30
C ARG A 48 -0.26 5.55 25.90
N CYS A 49 -1.20 5.35 24.98
CA CYS A 49 -0.84 5.23 23.57
C CYS A 49 -0.33 6.56 23.01
N ALA A 50 0.65 6.48 22.12
CA ALA A 50 1.13 7.62 21.35
C ALA A 50 0.00 8.21 20.48
N ILE A 51 0.23 9.42 19.96
CA ILE A 51 -0.71 10.12 19.07
C ILE A 51 -1.08 9.23 17.87
N ASP A 52 -2.34 9.32 17.44
CA ASP A 52 -2.93 8.50 16.37
C ASP A 52 -3.00 6.99 16.65
N ARG A 53 -2.91 6.60 17.94
CA ARG A 53 -3.12 5.22 18.38
C ARG A 53 -4.23 5.10 19.41
N ARG A 54 -4.93 3.96 19.37
CA ARG A 54 -5.96 3.56 20.32
C ARG A 54 -5.53 2.30 21.04
N LEU A 55 -5.81 2.24 22.34
CA LEU A 55 -5.64 1.03 23.13
C LEU A 55 -6.72 0.00 22.76
N GLU A 56 -6.28 -1.15 22.28
CA GLU A 56 -7.15 -2.29 21.96
C GLU A 56 -6.62 -3.52 22.71
N GLY A 57 -7.22 -3.80 23.87
CA GLY A 57 -6.65 -4.75 24.84
C GLY A 57 -5.43 -4.14 25.54
N ASP A 58 -4.30 -4.83 25.48
CA ASP A 58 -3.02 -4.41 26.07
C ASP A 58 -2.03 -3.84 25.03
N GLU A 59 -2.47 -3.62 23.79
CA GLU A 59 -1.62 -3.07 22.71
C GLU A 59 -2.19 -1.78 22.11
N CYS A 60 -1.28 -0.88 21.73
CA CYS A 60 -1.61 0.37 21.04
C CYS A 60 -1.59 0.18 19.51
N ARG A 61 -2.78 0.16 18.88
CA ARG A 61 -2.94 0.05 17.42
C ARG A 61 -3.20 1.41 16.78
N LEU A 62 -2.80 1.55 15.52
CA LEU A 62 -3.01 2.78 14.74
C LEU A 62 -4.51 3.03 14.54
N ILE A 63 -4.93 4.27 14.73
CA ILE A 63 -6.25 4.74 14.35
C ILE A 63 -6.22 4.91 12.84
N VAL A 64 -6.65 3.86 12.15
CA VAL A 64 -6.78 3.91 10.71
C VAL A 64 -8.11 4.58 10.39
N ASN A 65 -8.05 5.81 9.89
CA ASN A 65 -9.22 6.48 9.32
C ASN A 65 -9.34 6.08 7.84
N GLU A 66 -10.56 6.05 7.31
CA GLU A 66 -10.82 5.70 5.90
C GLU A 66 -9.97 6.55 4.93
N GLU A 67 -9.65 7.79 5.30
CA GLU A 67 -8.80 8.70 4.51
C GLU A 67 -7.32 8.29 4.48
N SER A 68 -6.79 7.64 5.53
CA SER A 68 -5.38 7.22 5.59
C SER A 68 -5.13 5.85 4.94
N LEU A 69 -6.17 5.02 4.78
CA LEU A 69 -6.10 3.78 3.99
C LEU A 69 -5.90 4.03 2.50
N ILE A 70 -6.56 5.06 1.96
CA ILE A 70 -6.49 5.42 0.54
C ILE A 70 -5.06 5.85 0.15
N ALA A 71 -4.29 6.42 1.09
CA ALA A 71 -2.90 6.80 0.86
C ALA A 71 -1.95 5.59 0.79
N VAL A 72 -2.24 4.49 1.50
CA VAL A 72 -1.43 3.26 1.47
C VAL A 72 -1.82 2.37 0.29
N GLU A 73 -3.12 2.29 -0.03
CA GLU A 73 -3.63 1.46 -1.13
C GLU A 73 -3.25 1.99 -2.51
N ASN A 74 -3.01 3.30 -2.64
CA ASN A 74 -2.65 3.92 -3.92
C ASN A 74 -1.23 3.58 -4.43
N GLN A 75 -0.41 2.86 -3.64
CA GLN A 75 0.96 2.58 -4.06
C GLN A 75 1.10 1.29 -4.88
N GLU A 76 0.10 0.40 -4.92
CA GLU A 76 0.17 -0.88 -5.68
C GLU A 76 -1.07 -1.17 -6.56
N ALA A 77 -1.93 -0.17 -6.82
CA ALA A 77 -3.11 -0.34 -7.70
C ALA A 77 -2.98 0.30 -9.10
N ALA A 78 -1.89 1.02 -9.37
CA ALA A 78 -1.44 1.29 -10.74
C ALA A 78 -0.40 0.21 -11.06
N GLU A 79 -0.63 -0.77 -11.91
CA GLU A 79 -0.25 -0.68 -13.34
C GLU A 79 -0.83 -1.89 -14.14
N MET A 80 -1.96 -2.49 -13.73
CA MET A 80 -2.47 -3.69 -14.44
C MET A 80 -3.39 -3.34 -15.64
N TRP A 81 -4.03 -2.18 -15.60
CA TRP A 81 -5.03 -1.77 -16.60
C TRP A 81 -4.45 -1.51 -18.01
N PRO A 82 -3.24 -0.94 -18.21
CA PRO A 82 -2.74 -0.71 -19.56
C PRO A 82 -2.44 -2.02 -20.31
N LEU A 83 -1.95 -3.06 -19.61
CA LEU A 83 -1.64 -4.35 -20.24
C LEU A 83 -2.90 -5.10 -20.69
N VAL A 84 -3.95 -5.08 -19.86
CA VAL A 84 -5.24 -5.71 -20.19
C VAL A 84 -5.89 -5.00 -21.38
N ALA A 85 -5.86 -3.67 -21.41
CA ALA A 85 -6.43 -2.89 -22.52
C ALA A 85 -5.70 -3.18 -23.85
N VAL A 86 -4.36 -3.20 -23.85
CA VAL A 86 -3.56 -3.50 -25.04
C VAL A 86 -3.77 -4.94 -25.52
N GLY A 87 -3.84 -5.91 -24.60
CA GLY A 87 -4.10 -7.31 -24.91
C GLY A 87 -5.47 -7.51 -25.59
N CYS A 88 -6.52 -6.90 -25.05
CA CYS A 88 -7.87 -6.96 -25.64
C CYS A 88 -7.92 -6.36 -27.05
N ALA A 89 -7.27 -5.21 -27.26
CA ALA A 89 -7.22 -4.57 -28.58
C ALA A 89 -6.49 -5.44 -29.62
N ALA A 90 -5.35 -6.03 -29.25
CA ALA A 90 -4.61 -6.93 -30.13
C ALA A 90 -5.43 -8.17 -30.52
N LEU A 91 -6.11 -8.80 -29.57
CA LEU A 91 -6.97 -9.95 -29.83
C LEU A 91 -8.15 -9.61 -30.74
N ALA A 92 -8.79 -8.45 -30.54
CA ALA A 92 -9.89 -8.00 -31.40
C ALA A 92 -9.43 -7.79 -32.85
N LEU A 93 -8.23 -7.21 -33.05
CA LEU A 93 -7.66 -7.03 -34.38
C LEU A 93 -7.36 -8.36 -35.09
N VAL A 94 -6.77 -9.32 -34.38
CA VAL A 94 -6.48 -10.66 -34.93
C VAL A 94 -7.77 -11.35 -35.36
N VAL A 95 -8.82 -11.30 -34.54
CA VAL A 95 -10.13 -11.87 -34.88
C VAL A 95 -10.73 -11.18 -36.11
N PHE A 96 -10.66 -9.85 -36.18
CA PHE A 96 -11.18 -9.10 -37.32
C PHE A 96 -10.49 -9.45 -38.64
N VAL A 97 -9.15 -9.61 -38.61
CA VAL A 97 -8.37 -10.04 -39.77
C VAL A 97 -8.71 -11.48 -40.17
N ALA A 98 -8.82 -12.40 -39.21
CA ALA A 98 -9.19 -13.78 -39.49
C ALA A 98 -10.59 -13.90 -40.10
N VAL A 99 -11.57 -13.17 -39.57
CA VAL A 99 -12.95 -13.17 -40.09
C VAL A 99 -13.02 -12.56 -41.48
N SER A 100 -12.38 -11.41 -41.70
CA SER A 100 -12.35 -10.78 -43.03
C SER A 100 -11.65 -11.66 -44.06
N GLY A 101 -10.53 -12.29 -43.71
CA GLY A 101 -9.83 -13.27 -44.55
C GLY A 101 -10.73 -14.47 -44.90
N ALA A 102 -11.41 -15.06 -43.92
CA ALA A 102 -12.34 -16.17 -44.14
C ALA A 102 -13.52 -15.76 -45.05
N VAL A 103 -14.07 -14.56 -44.88
CA VAL A 103 -15.15 -14.04 -45.73
C VAL A 103 -14.66 -13.83 -47.17
N VAL A 104 -13.46 -13.27 -47.35
CA VAL A 104 -12.87 -13.05 -48.68
C VAL A 104 -12.59 -14.38 -49.37
N LEU A 105 -11.97 -15.34 -48.69
CA LEU A 105 -11.73 -16.69 -49.22
C LEU A 105 -13.04 -17.40 -49.59
N LYS A 106 -14.07 -17.29 -48.75
CA LYS A 106 -15.40 -17.83 -49.05
C LYS A 106 -16.03 -17.15 -50.26
N ARG A 107 -15.86 -15.82 -50.41
CA ARG A 107 -16.32 -15.07 -51.59
C ARG A 107 -15.56 -15.42 -52.87
N PHE A 108 -14.27 -15.77 -52.78
CA PHE A 108 -13.52 -16.30 -53.92
C PHE A 108 -13.96 -17.72 -54.29
N HIS A 109 -14.15 -18.61 -53.32
CA HIS A 109 -14.64 -19.97 -53.58
C HIS A 109 -16.09 -20.02 -54.10
N SER A 110 -16.96 -19.11 -53.66
CA SER A 110 -18.34 -19.00 -54.17
C SER A 110 -18.45 -18.24 -55.49
N LYS A 111 -17.37 -17.59 -55.95
CA LYS A 111 -17.26 -17.07 -57.31
C LYS A 111 -16.50 -18.10 -58.15
N PRO A 112 -17.17 -19.03 -58.86
CA PRO A 112 -16.48 -19.74 -59.92
C PRO A 112 -16.07 -18.68 -60.95
N SER A 113 -14.78 -18.38 -61.04
CA SER A 113 -14.25 -17.72 -62.22
C SER A 113 -14.43 -18.69 -63.38
N ARG A 114 -15.47 -18.41 -64.17
CA ARG A 114 -15.57 -18.74 -65.58
C ARG A 114 -14.24 -18.38 -66.26
N VAL A 115 -13.36 -19.36 -66.44
CA VAL A 115 -12.29 -19.37 -67.46
C VAL A 115 -12.96 -20.01 -68.68
N GLY A 116 -13.04 -19.47 -69.88
CA GLY A 116 -12.38 -18.37 -70.58
C GLY A 116 -12.36 -18.84 -72.03
N SER A 117 -13.15 -18.22 -72.92
CA SER A 117 -13.19 -18.56 -74.35
C SER A 117 -12.22 -17.65 -75.09
N ALA A 118 -11.22 -18.22 -75.77
CA ALA A 118 -10.72 -17.84 -77.11
C ALA A 118 -9.29 -18.36 -77.37
N THR A 119 -9.20 -19.37 -78.26
CA THR A 119 -8.38 -19.44 -79.49
C THR A 119 -6.90 -19.00 -79.50
N ALA A 120 -6.01 -19.97 -79.74
CA ALA A 120 -4.75 -19.97 -80.54
C ALA A 120 -3.97 -21.24 -80.11
N THR A 121 -3.48 -22.18 -80.92
CA THR A 121 -3.00 -22.22 -82.31
C THR A 121 -2.83 -23.71 -82.67
N ASP A 122 -3.30 -24.17 -83.83
CA ASP A 122 -2.89 -25.44 -84.44
C ASP A 122 -2.63 -25.16 -85.94
N VAL A 123 -1.40 -25.49 -86.35
CA VAL A 123 -0.76 -25.59 -87.69
C VAL A 123 -1.13 -24.64 -88.84
#